data_AF-A0A074S811-F1
#
_entry.id   AF-A0A074S811-F1
#
_cell.length_a   1.000
_cell.length_b   1.000
_cell.length_c   1.000
_cell.angle_alpha   90.00
_cell.angle_beta   90.00
_cell.angle_gamma   90.00
#
_symmetry.space_group_name_H-M   'P 1'
#
loop_
_entity.id
_entity.type
_entity.pdbx_description
1 polymer ?
#
loop_
_entity_poly.entity_id
_entity_poly.type
_entity_poly.pdbx_seq_one_letter_code
_entity_poly.pdbx_strand_id
1 'polypeptide(L)'
;MSQQNSRNRNPMSRSTVVVPPQIAPAPTHAPQQPHGPVQHVASNDNLELFVDLMMGAPLPIYVEEDVPGRDEIVKLIEKHGGMVATVHSTVPYILVDPTKESGQNLFRQYSAKRGKVILNAQWVHACVAAGQLQTFQFNYAGYKVNGTERDQPALHDPESPRTATRHTDPGLPPGSAFPASTQYQQWPEYAHYPAQPQQPYWATTNQHWQYSALTVPVIEGPAYPPYPSHPGDEQNWAAPGEDIEQYYNHVDFQQPPYPSQVNTDSLPRRR
;
A
#
# COMPACT_ATOMS: atom_id res chain seq x y z
N MET A 1 -18.52 -42.48 5.37
CA MET A 1 -17.14 -42.86 5.73
C MET A 1 -16.57 -41.77 6.62
N SER A 2 -16.59 -41.99 7.93
CA SER A 2 -16.09 -41.05 8.94
C SER A 2 -14.57 -41.10 8.98
N GLN A 3 -13.89 -39.95 8.85
CA GLN A 3 -12.45 -39.87 9.14
C GLN A 3 -12.20 -39.08 10.43
N GLN A 4 -11.59 -39.81 11.36
CA GLN A 4 -11.18 -39.40 12.70
C GLN A 4 -9.94 -38.50 12.68
N ASN A 5 -10.12 -37.29 13.21
CA ASN A 5 -9.38 -36.72 14.34
C ASN A 5 -8.06 -37.43 14.71
N SER A 6 -6.92 -36.80 14.43
CA SER A 6 -5.65 -37.09 15.09
C SER A 6 -5.02 -35.80 15.59
N ARG A 7 -5.12 -35.64 16.92
CA ARG A 7 -4.48 -34.61 17.74
C ARG A 7 -2.98 -34.86 17.77
N ASN A 8 -2.17 -33.92 17.26
CA ASN A 8 -0.74 -33.94 17.52
C ASN A 8 -0.41 -33.00 18.70
N ARG A 9 -0.15 -33.60 19.86
CA ARG A 9 0.35 -32.90 21.06
C ARG A 9 1.87 -32.87 20.98
N ASN A 10 2.46 -31.68 20.87
CA ASN A 10 3.89 -31.53 21.11
C ASN A 10 4.17 -31.32 22.61
N PRO A 11 5.13 -32.04 23.20
CA PRO A 11 5.45 -31.97 24.61
C PRO A 11 6.39 -30.80 24.96
N MET A 12 6.25 -30.38 26.22
CA MET A 12 6.98 -29.34 26.94
C MET A 12 8.49 -29.44 26.77
N SER A 13 9.14 -28.29 26.50
CA SER A 13 10.57 -28.10 26.73
C SER A 13 10.80 -27.13 27.89
N ARG A 14 11.77 -27.54 28.71
CA ARG A 14 12.12 -27.11 30.06
C ARG A 14 12.46 -25.62 30.20
N SER A 15 11.94 -25.03 31.27
CA SER A 15 12.44 -23.80 31.88
C SER A 15 13.83 -24.03 32.46
N THR A 16 14.80 -23.23 32.03
CA THR A 16 16.10 -23.09 32.69
C THR A 16 16.07 -21.78 33.47
N VAL A 17 16.06 -21.88 34.80
CA VAL A 17 16.14 -20.73 35.72
C VAL A 17 17.60 -20.27 35.75
N VAL A 18 17.88 -19.14 35.09
CA VAL A 18 19.16 -18.44 35.19
C VAL A 18 19.06 -17.47 36.37
N VAL A 19 19.94 -17.68 37.33
CA VAL A 19 20.12 -16.89 38.54
C VAL A 19 20.75 -15.53 38.17
N PRO A 20 20.16 -14.38 38.56
CA PRO A 20 20.78 -13.07 38.36
C PRO A 20 21.90 -12.83 39.39
N PRO A 21 23.05 -12.25 38.98
CA PRO A 21 24.12 -11.85 39.89
C PRO A 21 23.77 -10.58 40.67
N GLN A 22 24.28 -10.55 41.91
CA GLN A 22 24.13 -9.52 42.92
C GLN A 22 24.50 -8.10 42.46
N ILE A 23 23.73 -7.17 43.01
CA ILE A 23 23.83 -5.71 42.95
C ILE A 23 25.08 -5.23 43.72
N ALA A 24 25.90 -4.40 43.08
CA ALA A 24 26.90 -3.57 43.75
C ALA A 24 26.33 -2.18 44.08
N PRO A 25 26.73 -1.56 45.21
CA PRO A 25 26.25 -0.25 45.66
C PRO A 25 26.89 0.92 44.91
N ALA A 26 26.14 2.03 44.88
CA ALA A 26 26.27 3.20 44.02
C ALA A 26 27.52 4.09 44.24
N PRO A 27 27.98 4.82 43.21
CA PRO A 27 28.69 6.07 43.38
C PRO A 27 27.70 7.24 43.55
N THR A 28 27.83 7.91 44.69
CA THR A 28 27.21 9.18 45.03
C THR A 28 27.65 10.28 44.05
N HIS A 29 26.78 10.69 43.13
CA HIS A 29 26.99 11.88 42.31
C HIS A 29 25.79 12.83 42.38
N ALA A 30 26.05 13.96 43.03
CA ALA A 30 25.59 15.33 42.82
C ALA A 30 24.07 15.62 42.66
N PRO A 31 23.59 16.75 43.22
CA PRO A 31 22.20 17.18 43.07
C PRO A 31 21.91 17.49 41.58
N GLN A 32 21.18 16.58 40.94
CA GLN A 32 20.54 16.83 39.65
C GLN A 32 19.62 18.03 39.82
N GLN A 33 20.00 19.14 39.19
CA GLN A 33 19.09 20.25 38.99
C GLN A 33 17.87 19.72 38.22
N PRO A 34 16.64 20.12 38.58
CA PRO A 34 15.45 19.74 37.84
C PRO A 34 15.50 20.42 36.48
N HIS A 35 16.08 19.74 35.50
CA HIS A 35 15.87 20.03 34.10
C HIS A 35 14.41 19.67 33.82
N GLY A 36 13.51 20.62 34.07
CA GLY A 36 12.16 20.54 33.55
C GLY A 36 12.26 20.26 32.05
N PRO A 37 11.46 19.33 31.50
CA PRO A 37 11.47 19.08 30.07
C PRO A 37 11.18 20.41 29.39
N VAL A 38 12.23 20.99 28.80
CA VAL A 38 12.11 22.18 27.97
C VAL A 38 11.23 21.72 26.82
N GLN A 39 9.95 22.08 26.91
CA GLN A 39 9.04 22.02 25.78
C GLN A 39 9.61 23.00 24.77
N HIS A 40 10.54 22.51 23.95
CA HIS A 40 10.90 23.17 22.72
C HIS A 40 9.57 23.40 22.02
N VAL A 41 9.20 24.66 21.91
CA VAL A 41 8.12 25.13 21.05
C VAL A 41 8.63 24.89 19.63
N ALA A 42 8.64 23.62 19.25
CA ALA A 42 9.18 23.13 18.02
C ALA A 42 8.34 23.78 16.93
N SER A 43 8.98 24.59 16.10
CA SER A 43 8.48 24.85 14.76
C SER A 43 8.08 23.48 14.20
N ASN A 44 6.79 23.28 13.88
CA ASN A 44 6.17 22.00 13.53
C ASN A 44 6.78 21.29 12.29
N ASP A 45 7.93 21.76 11.82
CA ASP A 45 8.80 21.08 10.86
C ASP A 45 9.52 19.90 11.55
N ASN A 46 8.76 18.90 12.00
CA ASN A 46 9.33 17.59 12.28
C ASN A 46 9.86 17.03 10.96
N LEU A 47 11.17 17.15 10.73
CA LEU A 47 11.80 16.81 9.45
C LEU A 47 11.81 15.29 9.15
N GLU A 48 11.45 14.46 10.12
CA GLU A 48 11.60 12.99 10.03
C GLU A 48 10.26 12.26 10.24
N LEU A 49 9.18 12.72 9.62
CA LEU A 49 7.87 12.06 9.74
C LEU A 49 7.79 10.76 8.95
N PHE A 50 8.40 10.71 7.77
CA PHE A 50 8.32 9.55 6.87
C PHE A 50 9.62 8.75 6.93
N VAL A 51 9.99 8.34 8.14
CA VAL A 51 11.19 7.52 8.41
C VAL A 51 10.75 6.24 9.11
N ASP A 52 11.38 5.11 8.77
CA ASP A 52 11.19 3.84 9.46
C ASP A 52 11.63 3.99 10.93
N LEU A 53 10.69 3.86 11.86
CA LEU A 53 10.96 4.02 13.30
C LEU A 53 11.97 3.02 13.85
N MET A 54 12.17 1.88 13.19
CA MET A 54 13.12 0.87 13.62
C MET A 54 14.50 1.07 13.01
N MET A 55 14.57 1.47 11.73
CA MET A 55 15.84 1.53 11.00
C MET A 55 16.37 2.94 10.77
N GLY A 56 15.57 3.98 11.00
CA GLY A 56 15.93 5.36 10.65
C GLY A 56 16.03 5.59 9.13
N ALA A 57 15.59 4.63 8.31
CA ALA A 57 15.67 4.71 6.85
C ALA A 57 14.47 5.49 6.29
N PRO A 58 14.64 6.27 5.21
CA PRO A 58 13.53 6.93 4.52
C PRO A 58 12.44 5.93 4.15
N LEU A 59 11.20 6.23 4.50
CA LEU A 59 10.06 5.35 4.24
C LEU A 59 9.71 5.39 2.75
N PRO A 60 9.78 4.26 2.02
CA PRO A 60 9.46 4.25 0.60
C PRO A 60 7.94 4.23 0.41
N ILE A 61 7.43 5.18 -0.36
CA ILE A 61 6.00 5.39 -0.64
C ILE A 61 5.81 5.51 -2.14
N TYR A 62 4.84 4.80 -2.70
CA TYR A 62 4.46 4.99 -4.11
C TYR A 62 3.27 5.95 -4.19
N VAL A 63 3.31 6.87 -5.15
CA VAL A 63 2.23 7.84 -5.42
C VAL A 63 1.74 7.67 -6.85
N GLU A 64 0.48 7.25 -6.99
CA GLU A 64 -0.14 7.00 -8.29
C GLU A 64 -0.21 8.28 -9.14
N GLU A 65 -0.08 8.14 -10.46
CA GLU A 65 0.03 9.27 -11.39
C GLU A 65 -1.23 10.16 -11.40
N ASP A 66 -2.41 9.56 -11.27
CA ASP A 66 -3.70 10.26 -11.31
C ASP A 66 -4.09 10.98 -9.99
N VAL A 67 -3.20 11.00 -9.00
CA VAL A 67 -3.46 11.66 -7.72
C VAL A 67 -3.49 13.18 -7.90
N PRO A 68 -4.57 13.88 -7.49
CA PRO A 68 -4.61 15.33 -7.56
C PRO A 68 -3.57 15.95 -6.62
N GLY A 69 -2.79 16.91 -7.12
CA GLY A 69 -1.73 17.55 -6.35
C GLY A 69 -0.53 16.65 -6.07
N ARG A 70 -0.30 15.61 -6.91
CA ARG A 70 0.82 14.67 -6.78
C ARG A 70 2.16 15.35 -6.49
N ASP A 71 2.52 16.40 -7.23
CA ASP A 71 3.81 17.08 -7.06
C ASP A 71 3.98 17.74 -5.68
N GLU A 72 2.89 18.25 -5.10
CA GLU A 72 2.89 18.79 -3.75
C GLU A 72 3.07 17.67 -2.72
N ILE A 73 2.36 16.56 -2.89
CA ILE A 73 2.48 15.39 -2.02
C ILE A 73 3.90 14.79 -2.06
N VAL A 74 4.49 14.68 -3.25
CA VAL A 74 5.88 14.22 -3.43
C VAL A 74 6.84 15.13 -2.66
N LYS A 75 6.71 16.45 -2.83
CA LYS A 75 7.52 17.42 -2.09
C LYS A 75 7.32 17.32 -0.57
N LEU A 76 6.10 17.09 -0.10
CA LEU A 76 5.82 16.88 1.33
C LEU A 76 6.49 15.60 1.85
N ILE A 77 6.42 14.50 1.11
CA ILE A 77 7.07 13.23 1.49
C ILE A 77 8.59 13.44 1.60
N GLU A 78 9.21 14.02 0.57
CA GLU A 78 10.65 14.26 0.52
C GLU A 78 11.11 15.28 1.57
N LYS A 79 10.36 16.37 1.77
CA LYS A 79 10.65 17.39 2.80
C LYS A 79 10.71 16.79 4.20
N HIS A 80 9.88 15.78 4.48
CA HIS A 80 9.76 15.13 5.78
C HIS A 80 10.48 13.77 5.86
N GLY A 81 11.53 13.59 5.05
CA GLY A 81 12.48 12.48 5.18
C GLY A 81 12.07 11.17 4.50
N GLY A 82 10.98 11.18 3.74
CA GLY A 82 10.50 10.01 2.98
C GLY A 82 11.14 9.89 1.59
N MET A 83 10.85 8.77 0.92
CA MET A 83 11.28 8.51 -0.44
C MET A 83 10.08 8.13 -1.31
N VAL A 84 9.97 8.73 -2.49
CA VAL A 84 8.95 8.33 -3.47
C VAL A 84 9.49 7.25 -4.40
N ALA A 85 8.84 6.09 -4.41
CA ALA A 85 9.20 4.99 -5.28
C ALA A 85 8.44 5.05 -6.61
N THR A 86 9.09 4.60 -7.68
CA THR A 86 8.50 4.48 -9.02
C THR A 86 7.73 3.18 -9.22
N VAL A 87 7.96 2.17 -8.37
CA VAL A 87 7.36 0.83 -8.49
C VAL A 87 6.56 0.51 -7.23
N HIS A 88 5.26 0.31 -7.38
CA HIS A 88 4.35 0.04 -6.26
C HIS A 88 4.54 -1.36 -5.63
N SER A 89 5.10 -2.32 -6.36
CA SER A 89 5.24 -3.71 -5.90
C SER A 89 6.25 -3.89 -4.77
N THR A 90 7.19 -2.97 -4.57
CA THR A 90 8.23 -3.08 -3.52
C THR A 90 7.95 -2.25 -2.27
N VAL A 91 6.98 -1.32 -2.32
CA VAL A 91 6.72 -0.41 -1.20
C VAL A 91 5.59 -0.87 -0.28
N PRO A 92 5.63 -0.58 1.03
CA PRO A 92 4.55 -0.92 1.95
C PRO A 92 3.33 0.00 1.79
N TYR A 93 3.52 1.26 1.39
CA TYR A 93 2.46 2.27 1.28
C TYR A 93 2.25 2.70 -0.17
N ILE A 94 0.98 2.68 -0.61
CA ILE A 94 0.56 3.07 -1.95
C ILE A 94 -0.51 4.16 -1.78
N LEU A 95 -0.22 5.36 -2.26
CA LEU A 95 -1.13 6.51 -2.23
C LEU A 95 -1.90 6.59 -3.53
N VAL A 96 -3.23 6.63 -3.41
CA VAL A 96 -4.15 6.67 -4.55
C VAL A 96 -5.24 7.71 -4.34
N ASP A 97 -5.91 8.07 -5.42
CA ASP A 97 -7.24 8.68 -5.37
C ASP A 97 -8.29 7.57 -5.50
N PRO A 98 -9.08 7.27 -4.46
CA PRO A 98 -10.08 6.20 -4.51
C PRO A 98 -11.23 6.53 -5.48
N THR A 99 -11.40 7.78 -5.91
CA THR A 99 -12.43 8.12 -6.90
C THR A 99 -12.02 7.77 -8.33
N LYS A 100 -10.71 7.62 -8.59
CA LYS A 100 -10.15 7.30 -9.91
C LYS A 100 -10.14 5.80 -10.17
N GLU A 101 -10.24 5.43 -11.44
CA GLU A 101 -10.20 4.03 -11.86
C GLU A 101 -8.85 3.37 -11.60
N SER A 102 -7.75 4.08 -11.85
CA SER A 102 -6.38 3.65 -11.55
C SER A 102 -6.21 3.31 -10.06
N GLY A 103 -6.64 4.19 -9.17
CA GLY A 103 -6.62 3.95 -7.73
C GLY A 103 -7.46 2.74 -7.31
N GLN A 104 -8.65 2.58 -7.89
CA GLN A 104 -9.52 1.41 -7.65
C GLN A 104 -8.92 0.10 -8.19
N ASN A 105 -8.23 0.14 -9.33
CA ASN A 105 -7.48 -1.01 -9.87
C ASN A 105 -6.38 -1.45 -8.91
N LEU A 106 -5.57 -0.51 -8.41
CA LEU A 106 -4.54 -0.79 -7.42
C LEU A 106 -5.13 -1.36 -6.12
N PHE A 107 -6.25 -0.81 -5.65
CA PHE A 107 -6.94 -1.34 -4.47
C PHE A 107 -7.36 -2.80 -4.66
N ARG A 108 -8.03 -3.13 -5.79
CA ARG A 108 -8.43 -4.52 -6.09
C ARG A 108 -7.23 -5.47 -6.14
N GLN A 109 -6.12 -5.02 -6.71
CA GLN A 109 -4.93 -5.84 -6.89
C GLN A 109 -4.14 -6.07 -5.60
N TYR A 110 -4.11 -5.08 -4.69
CA TYR A 110 -3.19 -5.08 -3.55
C TYR A 110 -3.86 -5.12 -2.17
N SER A 111 -5.17 -4.91 -2.06
CA SER A 111 -5.89 -4.95 -0.77
C SER A 111 -5.76 -6.29 -0.03
N ALA A 112 -5.68 -7.40 -0.78
CA ALA A 112 -5.49 -8.74 -0.22
C ALA A 112 -4.02 -9.11 0.04
N LYS A 113 -3.05 -8.32 -0.46
CA LYS A 113 -1.63 -8.63 -0.31
C LYS A 113 -1.12 -8.20 1.07
N ARG A 114 -0.46 -9.12 1.77
CA ARG A 114 0.14 -8.82 3.08
C ARG A 114 1.25 -7.77 2.97
N GLY A 115 1.35 -6.93 4.00
CA GLY A 115 2.37 -5.89 4.08
C GLY A 115 2.13 -4.70 3.13
N LYS A 116 0.98 -4.65 2.45
CA LYS A 116 0.57 -3.54 1.59
C LYS A 116 -0.56 -2.76 2.24
N VAL A 117 -0.46 -1.45 2.20
CA VAL A 117 -1.50 -0.54 2.70
C VAL A 117 -1.82 0.47 1.61
N ILE A 118 -3.08 0.46 1.18
CA ILE A 118 -3.61 1.39 0.18
C ILE A 118 -4.29 2.54 0.93
N LEU A 119 -3.81 3.76 0.69
CA LEU A 119 -4.24 4.96 1.40
C LEU A 119 -4.69 6.03 0.41
N ASN A 120 -5.66 6.83 0.82
CA ASN A 120 -5.95 8.08 0.13
C ASN A 120 -4.76 9.03 0.28
N ALA A 121 -4.40 9.73 -0.79
CA ALA A 121 -3.29 10.68 -0.81
C ALA A 121 -3.35 11.77 0.29
N GLN A 122 -4.55 12.14 0.74
CA GLN A 122 -4.77 13.09 1.85
C GLN A 122 -4.15 12.64 3.19
N TRP A 123 -3.83 11.34 3.32
CA TRP A 123 -3.12 10.80 4.47
C TRP A 123 -1.78 11.50 4.76
N VAL A 124 -1.06 11.95 3.74
CA VAL A 124 0.22 12.68 3.91
C VAL A 124 0.01 13.99 4.65
N HIS A 125 -1.02 14.76 4.27
CA HIS A 125 -1.39 15.99 4.96
C HIS A 125 -1.82 15.72 6.41
N ALA A 126 -2.53 14.62 6.65
CA ALA A 126 -2.91 14.22 8.01
C ALA A 126 -1.69 13.89 8.88
N CYS A 127 -0.65 13.24 8.33
CA CYS A 127 0.60 12.99 9.05
C CYS A 127 1.33 14.28 9.41
N VAL A 128 1.40 15.23 8.47
CA VAL A 128 2.06 16.53 8.69
C VAL A 128 1.27 17.37 9.69
N ALA A 129 -0.06 17.42 9.58
CA ALA A 129 -0.92 18.15 10.50
C ALA A 129 -0.86 17.59 11.93
N ALA A 130 -0.76 16.27 12.07
CA ALA A 130 -0.60 15.61 13.36
C ALA A 130 0.83 15.69 13.92
N GLY A 131 1.82 16.03 13.09
CA GLY A 131 3.23 15.96 13.45
C GLY A 131 3.72 14.55 13.78
N GLN A 132 3.03 13.52 13.29
CA GLN A 132 3.35 12.11 13.55
C GLN A 132 2.84 11.20 12.43
N LEU A 133 3.61 10.16 12.10
CA LEU A 133 3.22 9.13 11.14
C LEU A 133 1.93 8.41 11.58
N GLN A 134 0.88 8.54 10.79
CA GLN A 134 -0.43 7.94 11.06
C GLN A 134 -0.45 6.47 10.63
N THR A 135 -0.03 5.57 11.52
CA THR A 135 0.06 4.12 11.26
C THR A 135 -1.23 3.37 11.63
N PHE A 136 -1.17 2.03 11.67
CA PHE A 136 -2.27 1.16 12.11
C PHE A 136 -2.82 1.55 13.50
N GLN A 137 -1.97 1.99 14.43
CA GLN A 137 -2.41 2.38 15.78
C GLN A 137 -3.40 3.54 15.77
N PHE A 138 -3.31 4.41 14.76
CA PHE A 138 -4.18 5.57 14.56
C PHE A 138 -5.19 5.36 13.43
N ASN A 139 -5.42 4.09 13.03
CA ASN A 139 -6.29 3.73 11.91
C ASN A 139 -5.99 4.52 10.62
N TYR A 140 -4.71 4.86 10.39
CA TYR A 140 -4.28 5.68 9.26
C TYR A 140 -5.07 7.01 9.14
N ALA A 141 -5.47 7.59 10.27
CA ALA A 141 -6.34 8.78 10.34
C ALA A 141 -7.66 8.64 9.54
N GLY A 142 -8.14 7.41 9.31
CA GLY A 142 -9.34 7.15 8.52
C GLY A 142 -9.16 7.23 7.00
N TYR A 143 -7.94 7.45 6.51
CA TYR A 143 -7.65 7.55 5.07
C TYR A 143 -7.32 6.21 4.40
N LYS A 144 -7.55 5.09 5.10
CA LYS A 144 -7.39 3.76 4.49
C LYS A 144 -8.52 3.52 3.49
N VAL A 145 -8.17 3.15 2.26
CA VAL A 145 -9.12 2.81 1.21
C VAL A 145 -9.77 1.45 1.54
N ASN A 146 -11.09 1.38 1.45
CA ASN A 146 -11.88 0.19 1.76
C ASN A 146 -12.58 -0.40 0.53
N GLY A 147 -12.58 0.31 -0.61
CA GLY A 147 -13.17 -0.16 -1.87
C GLY A 147 -14.66 0.15 -2.02
N THR A 148 -15.26 0.84 -1.05
CA THR A 148 -16.68 1.24 -1.08
C THR A 148 -16.87 2.68 -1.60
N GLU A 149 -15.81 3.35 -2.05
CA GLU A 149 -15.85 4.79 -2.33
C GLU A 149 -16.62 5.15 -3.61
N ARG A 150 -16.81 4.20 -4.55
CA ARG A 150 -17.58 4.44 -5.79
C ARG A 150 -19.09 4.49 -5.59
N ASP A 151 -19.59 3.85 -4.54
CA ASP A 151 -21.02 3.70 -4.32
C ASP A 151 -21.59 4.75 -3.36
N GLN A 152 -20.78 5.75 -2.98
CA GLN A 152 -21.35 6.94 -2.40
C GLN A 152 -21.85 7.78 -3.58
N PRO A 153 -23.15 7.70 -3.97
CA PRO A 153 -23.68 8.68 -4.91
C PRO A 153 -23.28 10.01 -4.32
N ALA A 154 -22.63 10.87 -5.12
CA ALA A 154 -22.34 12.22 -4.70
C ALA A 154 -23.64 12.72 -4.09
N LEU A 155 -23.69 12.78 -2.75
CA LEU A 155 -24.81 13.34 -2.05
C LEU A 155 -24.64 14.77 -2.47
N HIS A 156 -25.35 15.11 -3.55
CA HIS A 156 -25.66 16.46 -3.94
C HIS A 156 -26.09 17.06 -2.62
N ASP A 157 -25.20 17.84 -2.01
CA ASP A 157 -25.57 18.72 -0.94
C ASP A 157 -26.84 19.37 -1.46
N PRO A 158 -28.00 19.15 -0.82
CA PRO A 158 -29.23 19.78 -1.25
C PRO A 158 -28.91 21.26 -1.18
N GLU A 159 -28.75 21.84 -2.38
CA GLU A 159 -28.39 23.21 -2.67
C GLU A 159 -28.76 24.07 -1.47
N SER A 160 -27.77 24.37 -0.62
CA SER A 160 -27.97 25.23 0.53
C SER A 160 -28.63 26.48 -0.04
N PRO A 161 -29.88 26.81 0.34
CA PRO A 161 -30.71 27.74 -0.39
C PRO A 161 -29.96 29.05 -0.44
N ARG A 162 -29.33 29.32 -1.59
CA ARG A 162 -28.63 30.57 -1.85
C ARG A 162 -29.69 31.62 -1.63
N THR A 163 -29.50 32.43 -0.59
CA THR A 163 -30.29 33.62 -0.33
C THR A 163 -30.28 34.42 -1.62
N ALA A 164 -31.38 34.33 -2.36
CA ALA A 164 -31.58 34.96 -3.63
C ALA A 164 -31.52 36.46 -3.42
N THR A 165 -30.34 37.05 -3.61
CA THR A 165 -30.23 38.49 -3.84
C THR A 165 -30.76 38.70 -5.24
N ARG A 166 -32.05 39.04 -5.32
CA ARG A 166 -32.77 39.38 -6.54
C ARG A 166 -32.03 40.52 -7.24
N HIS A 167 -31.25 40.20 -8.26
CA HIS A 167 -30.92 41.16 -9.31
C HIS A 167 -31.82 40.87 -10.50
N THR A 168 -32.78 41.78 -10.66
CA THR A 168 -33.67 41.92 -11.80
C THR A 168 -32.83 42.19 -13.05
N ASP A 169 -32.81 41.25 -13.99
CA ASP A 169 -32.38 41.52 -15.36
C ASP A 169 -33.49 41.02 -16.30
N PRO A 170 -34.12 41.91 -17.10
CA PRO A 170 -35.16 41.55 -18.03
C PRO A 170 -34.60 41.35 -19.45
N GLY A 171 -34.73 40.11 -19.94
CA GLY A 171 -35.16 39.86 -21.30
C GLY A 171 -34.08 39.39 -22.28
N LEU A 172 -34.30 38.20 -22.86
CA LEU A 172 -33.95 37.77 -24.22
C LEU A 172 -34.64 36.39 -24.49
N PRO A 173 -34.75 35.94 -25.76
CA PRO A 173 -36.01 35.49 -26.37
C PRO A 173 -36.18 33.96 -26.39
N PRO A 174 -37.40 33.48 -26.74
CA PRO A 174 -37.68 32.06 -26.93
C PRO A 174 -37.20 31.61 -28.32
N GLY A 175 -36.37 30.56 -28.38
CA GLY A 175 -36.06 29.95 -29.65
C GLY A 175 -35.07 28.80 -29.59
N SER A 176 -35.60 27.58 -29.73
CA SER A 176 -35.09 26.46 -30.56
C SER A 176 -35.16 25.14 -29.82
N ALA A 177 -36.25 24.42 -30.08
CA ALA A 177 -36.38 23.01 -29.79
C ALA A 177 -35.40 22.23 -30.70
N PHE A 178 -34.43 21.56 -30.10
CA PHE A 178 -33.64 20.53 -30.79
C PHE A 178 -34.21 19.16 -30.43
N PRO A 179 -34.58 18.31 -31.42
CA PRO A 179 -34.87 16.92 -31.15
C PRO A 179 -33.56 16.17 -30.90
N ALA A 180 -33.38 15.69 -29.67
CA ALA A 180 -32.33 14.74 -29.33
C ALA A 180 -32.69 13.37 -29.93
N SER A 181 -32.17 13.07 -31.11
CA SER A 181 -32.11 11.71 -31.63
C SER A 181 -30.95 10.98 -30.96
N THR A 182 -31.29 10.14 -29.99
CA THR A 182 -30.38 9.17 -29.35
C THR A 182 -30.06 8.07 -30.37
N GLN A 183 -29.01 8.28 -31.16
CA GLN A 183 -28.44 7.23 -32.00
C GLN A 183 -27.63 6.29 -31.11
N TYR A 184 -28.23 5.17 -30.74
CA TYR A 184 -27.51 4.04 -30.14
C TYR A 184 -26.43 3.59 -31.13
N GLN A 185 -25.16 3.87 -30.81
CA GLN A 185 -24.04 3.20 -31.45
C GLN A 185 -24.08 1.73 -31.02
N GLN A 186 -24.62 0.88 -31.90
CA GLN A 186 -24.37 -0.55 -31.90
C GLN A 186 -22.86 -0.75 -31.93
N TRP A 187 -22.32 -1.30 -30.84
CA TRP A 187 -20.97 -1.83 -30.82
C TRP A 187 -20.89 -2.96 -31.86
N PRO A 188 -19.89 -2.95 -32.75
CA PRO A 188 -19.69 -4.05 -33.68
C PRO A 188 -19.41 -5.33 -32.88
N GLU A 189 -20.28 -6.31 -33.13
CA GLU A 189 -20.16 -7.70 -32.71
C GLU A 189 -18.75 -8.20 -33.04
N TYR A 190 -17.99 -8.58 -32.01
CA TYR A 190 -16.60 -8.99 -32.13
C TYR A 190 -16.48 -10.12 -33.16
N ALA A 191 -15.81 -9.81 -34.26
CA ALA A 191 -15.36 -10.80 -35.22
C ALA A 191 -14.53 -11.87 -34.52
N HIS A 192 -14.73 -13.10 -34.96
CA HIS A 192 -14.08 -14.30 -34.47
C HIS A 192 -12.57 -14.09 -34.35
N TYR A 193 -12.02 -14.23 -33.15
CA TYR A 193 -10.59 -14.34 -32.95
C TYR A 193 -10.11 -15.61 -33.68
N PRO A 194 -9.16 -15.52 -34.62
CA PRO A 194 -8.54 -16.72 -35.16
C PRO A 194 -7.81 -17.45 -34.02
N ALA A 195 -7.92 -18.79 -34.04
CA ALA A 195 -7.21 -19.65 -33.11
C ALA A 195 -5.72 -19.27 -33.08
N GLN A 196 -5.25 -18.82 -31.91
CA GLN A 196 -3.84 -18.58 -31.69
C GLN A 196 -3.07 -19.88 -31.97
N PRO A 197 -2.06 -19.88 -32.86
CA PRO A 197 -1.20 -21.03 -33.03
C PRO A 197 -0.50 -21.28 -31.70
N GLN A 198 -0.62 -22.50 -31.18
CA GLN A 198 0.12 -22.95 -30.01
C GLN A 198 1.60 -22.76 -30.28
N GLN A 199 2.22 -21.83 -29.54
CA GLN A 199 3.65 -21.63 -29.58
C GLN A 199 4.31 -22.87 -28.95
N PRO A 200 5.26 -23.51 -29.63
CA PRO A 200 6.04 -24.58 -29.05
C PRO A 200 6.85 -24.01 -27.89
N TYR A 201 6.74 -24.68 -26.74
CA TYR A 201 7.64 -24.61 -25.61
C TYR A 201 9.09 -24.75 -26.11
N TRP A 202 9.82 -23.65 -26.23
CA TRP A 202 11.26 -23.71 -26.43
C TRP A 202 11.96 -23.40 -25.12
N ALA A 203 13.02 -24.16 -24.93
CA ALA A 203 13.74 -24.34 -23.70
C ALA A 203 14.37 -23.05 -23.15
N THR A 204 14.37 -22.97 -21.83
CA THR A 204 15.23 -22.18 -20.97
C THR A 204 16.66 -22.12 -21.53
N THR A 205 17.01 -21.02 -22.18
CA THR A 205 18.40 -20.65 -22.42
C THR A 205 18.73 -19.46 -21.52
N ASN A 206 19.60 -19.74 -20.55
CA ASN A 206 20.35 -18.77 -19.77
C ASN A 206 20.94 -17.70 -20.70
N GLN A 207 20.32 -16.51 -20.71
CA GLN A 207 20.95 -15.30 -21.21
C GLN A 207 21.92 -14.82 -20.13
N HIS A 208 23.16 -15.29 -20.25
CA HIS A 208 24.34 -14.67 -19.67
C HIS A 208 24.37 -13.19 -20.09
N TRP A 209 24.18 -12.29 -19.12
CA TRP A 209 24.45 -10.88 -19.32
C TRP A 209 25.94 -10.70 -19.57
N GLN A 210 26.31 -10.42 -20.82
CA GLN A 210 27.62 -9.91 -21.16
C GLN A 210 27.76 -8.52 -20.56
N TYR A 211 28.47 -8.43 -19.44
CA TYR A 211 28.96 -7.16 -18.92
C TYR A 211 29.92 -6.56 -19.95
N SER A 212 29.50 -5.45 -20.57
CA SER A 212 30.43 -4.57 -21.28
C SER A 212 31.47 -4.06 -20.28
N ALA A 213 32.71 -4.52 -20.45
CA ALA A 213 33.85 -4.08 -19.68
C ALA A 213 34.11 -2.58 -19.92
N LEU A 214 33.70 -1.75 -18.97
CA LEU A 214 34.24 -0.41 -18.82
C LEU A 214 35.70 -0.56 -18.35
N THR A 215 36.63 -0.25 -19.25
CA THR A 215 38.05 -0.08 -18.96
C THR A 215 38.26 1.00 -17.91
N VAL A 216 38.48 0.58 -16.66
CA VAL A 216 38.96 1.43 -15.57
C VAL A 216 40.48 1.55 -15.70
N PRO A 217 41.08 2.75 -15.65
CA PRO A 217 42.52 2.90 -15.62
C PRO A 217 43.09 2.26 -14.34
N VAL A 218 44.07 1.37 -14.56
CA VAL A 218 44.88 0.73 -13.53
C VAL A 218 45.54 1.80 -12.66
N ILE A 219 45.12 1.91 -11.40
CA ILE A 219 45.89 2.53 -10.33
C ILE A 219 46.62 1.38 -9.63
N GLU A 220 47.93 1.32 -9.81
CA GLU A 220 48.82 0.37 -9.14
C GLU A 220 48.79 0.63 -7.62
N GLY A 221 48.02 -0.19 -6.91
CA GLY A 221 47.99 -0.27 -5.46
C GLY A 221 48.57 -1.60 -4.97
N PRO A 222 49.20 -1.63 -3.78
CA PRO A 222 50.00 -2.76 -3.32
C PRO A 222 49.17 -4.03 -3.10
N ALA A 223 49.79 -5.15 -3.45
CA ALA A 223 49.26 -6.50 -3.51
C ALA A 223 48.57 -6.95 -2.22
N TYR A 224 47.28 -7.28 -2.33
CA TYR A 224 46.60 -8.11 -1.35
C TYR A 224 47.05 -9.57 -1.51
N PRO A 225 47.22 -10.32 -0.41
CA PRO A 225 47.56 -11.74 -0.48
C PRO A 225 46.40 -12.55 -1.10
N PRO A 226 46.71 -13.61 -1.87
CA PRO A 226 45.70 -14.46 -2.47
C PRO A 226 44.89 -15.18 -1.39
N TYR A 227 43.56 -15.07 -1.45
CA TYR A 227 42.68 -15.91 -0.64
C TYR A 227 42.81 -17.37 -1.08
N PRO A 228 42.91 -18.32 -0.14
CA PRO A 228 42.91 -19.75 -0.46
C PRO A 228 41.54 -20.15 -1.01
N SER A 229 41.53 -20.55 -2.28
CA SER A 229 40.39 -21.20 -2.93
C SER A 229 40.11 -22.52 -2.19
N HIS A 230 38.98 -22.59 -1.49
CA HIS A 230 38.45 -23.85 -0.98
C HIS A 230 37.74 -24.59 -2.13
N PRO A 231 38.21 -25.76 -2.57
CA PRO A 231 37.47 -26.61 -3.49
C PRO A 231 36.54 -27.50 -2.66
N GLY A 232 35.23 -27.25 -2.65
CA GLY A 232 34.35 -28.17 -1.91
C GLY A 232 32.86 -27.89 -1.78
N ASP A 233 32.33 -26.68 -2.00
CA ASP A 233 30.93 -26.39 -1.63
C ASP A 233 30.15 -25.62 -2.71
N GLU A 234 30.12 -26.12 -3.96
CA GLU A 234 29.30 -25.54 -5.04
C GLU A 234 27.99 -26.32 -5.31
N GLN A 235 27.51 -27.13 -4.36
CA GLN A 235 26.43 -28.08 -4.69
C GLN A 235 25.41 -28.30 -3.56
N ASN A 236 24.74 -27.25 -3.05
CA ASN A 236 23.35 -27.41 -2.56
C ASN A 236 22.52 -26.18 -2.14
N TRP A 237 22.83 -24.94 -2.52
CA TRP A 237 21.92 -23.81 -2.22
C TRP A 237 20.91 -23.51 -3.33
N ALA A 238 20.76 -24.43 -4.30
CA ALA A 238 19.57 -24.45 -5.13
C ALA A 238 18.39 -24.75 -4.20
N ALA A 239 17.70 -23.69 -3.77
CA ALA A 239 16.41 -23.78 -3.13
C ALA A 239 15.57 -24.78 -3.95
N PRO A 240 14.95 -25.80 -3.32
CA PRO A 240 14.00 -26.63 -4.04
C PRO A 240 12.97 -25.69 -4.64
N GLY A 241 12.71 -25.85 -5.93
CA GLY A 241 11.67 -25.12 -6.64
C GLY A 241 10.36 -25.34 -5.93
N GLU A 242 10.02 -24.44 -5.02
CA GLU A 242 8.68 -24.28 -4.50
C GLU A 242 7.89 -23.68 -5.65
N ASP A 243 7.22 -24.57 -6.35
CA ASP A 243 6.07 -24.30 -7.20
C ASP A 243 5.02 -23.53 -6.39
N ILE A 244 5.20 -22.21 -6.29
CA ILE A 244 4.26 -21.29 -5.62
C ILE A 244 2.97 -21.15 -6.45
N GLU A 245 2.92 -21.64 -7.70
CA GLU A 245 1.71 -21.56 -8.52
C GLU A 245 0.67 -22.65 -8.19
N GLN A 246 1.05 -23.77 -7.58
CA GLN A 246 0.05 -24.76 -7.15
C GLN A 246 -0.58 -24.49 -5.78
N TYR A 247 -0.02 -23.59 -4.96
CA TYR A 247 -0.60 -23.29 -3.65
C TYR A 247 -1.82 -22.34 -3.71
N TYR A 248 -2.01 -21.62 -4.82
CA TYR A 248 -3.18 -20.73 -4.97
C TYR A 248 -4.42 -21.40 -5.59
N ASN A 249 -4.31 -22.64 -6.09
CA ASN A 249 -5.43 -23.37 -6.71
C ASN A 249 -6.15 -24.36 -5.76
N HIS A 250 -5.80 -24.40 -4.46
CA HIS A 250 -6.44 -25.33 -3.52
C HIS A 250 -6.89 -24.71 -2.20
N VAL A 251 -6.96 -23.38 -2.11
CA VAL A 251 -7.77 -22.74 -1.08
C VAL A 251 -9.19 -22.70 -1.62
N ASP A 252 -9.93 -23.78 -1.35
CA ASP A 252 -11.39 -23.79 -1.40
C ASP A 252 -11.85 -22.72 -0.41
N PHE A 253 -11.98 -21.50 -0.92
CA PHE A 253 -12.51 -20.36 -0.19
C PHE A 253 -13.99 -20.67 -0.02
N GLN A 254 -14.28 -21.47 1.02
CA GLN A 254 -15.63 -21.68 1.52
C GLN A 254 -16.16 -20.29 1.84
N GLN A 255 -16.90 -19.71 0.89
CA GLN A 255 -17.58 -18.45 1.06
C GLN A 255 -18.37 -18.60 2.37
N PRO A 256 -18.12 -17.75 3.39
CA PRO A 256 -19.02 -17.73 4.53
C PRO A 256 -20.42 -17.51 3.97
N PRO A 257 -21.43 -18.29 4.39
CA PRO A 257 -22.78 -18.14 3.89
C PRO A 257 -23.17 -16.67 4.06
N TYR A 258 -23.44 -16.00 2.94
CA TYR A 258 -23.97 -14.65 2.96
C TYR A 258 -25.17 -14.63 3.91
N PRO A 259 -25.26 -13.67 4.84
CA PRO A 259 -26.49 -13.49 5.61
C PRO A 259 -27.59 -13.24 4.60
N SER A 260 -28.53 -14.18 4.50
CA SER A 260 -29.70 -14.08 3.65
C SER A 260 -30.35 -12.73 3.94
N GLN A 261 -30.53 -11.93 2.90
CA GLN A 261 -31.16 -10.63 3.02
C GLN A 261 -32.50 -10.80 3.75
N VAL A 262 -32.58 -10.22 4.95
CA VAL A 262 -33.84 -10.11 5.66
C VAL A 262 -34.69 -9.17 4.82
N ASN A 263 -35.67 -9.76 4.15
CA ASN A 263 -36.63 -9.09 3.30
C ASN A 263 -37.47 -8.16 4.18
N THR A 264 -37.06 -6.90 4.34
CA THR A 264 -37.82 -5.86 5.05
C THR A 264 -38.83 -5.24 4.09
N ASP A 265 -39.74 -6.06 3.56
CA ASP A 265 -40.89 -5.58 2.80
C ASP A 265 -42.17 -5.93 3.57
N SER A 266 -42.48 -5.08 4.56
CA SER A 266 -43.80 -5.00 5.20
C SER A 266 -43.87 -3.73 6.06
N LEU A 267 -44.00 -2.58 5.40
CA LEU A 267 -44.56 -1.39 6.05
C LEU A 267 -46.07 -1.34 5.75
N PRO A 268 -46.94 -1.33 6.79
CA PRO A 268 -48.37 -1.25 6.59
C PRO A 268 -48.75 0.14 6.07
N ARG A 269 -49.35 0.15 4.89
CA ARG A 269 -50.03 1.29 4.26
C ARG A 269 -51.13 1.79 5.21
N ARG A 270 -50.89 2.87 5.95
CA ARG A 270 -51.94 3.56 6.70
C ARG A 270 -52.92 4.20 5.71
N ARG A 271 -54.20 3.88 5.90
CA ARG A 271 -55.35 4.60 5.34
C ARG A 271 -55.57 5.90 6.10
#